data_AF-A0A1F5EVV8-F1
#
_entry.id   AF-A0A1F5EVV8-F1
#
_cell.length_a   1.000
_cell.length_b   1.000
_cell.length_c   1.000
_cell.angle_alpha   90.00
_cell.angle_beta   90.00
_cell.angle_gamma   90.00
#
_symmetry.space_group_name_H-M   'P 1'
#
loop_
_entity.id
_entity.type
_entity.pdbx_description
1 polymer ?
#
loop_
_entity_poly.entity_id
_entity_poly.type
_entity_poly.pdbx_seq_one_letter_code
_entity_poly.pdbx_strand_id
1 'polypeptide(L)'
;MSQIRYSSERLEFRHCEAGLRALSEWLTLFPHEPTWIQRNLGIPTLIARIDCTIVDGELKIFEVEERPAGIGINYQANPQFRSKLETLRKTWPSFGVLVSPKREVNDDYLWNDTVVWNDSLVSHGNGSLVFLRGEPDESWVREFQPCSVSSVLNKGDKSYGVKLGFWAKVTPDDFEDFPWARGFVLKPVQGSKVRGVHIWDPAKGKGWSTRSQILRELQSRGEMYLQPLYSPLRDINGWLVILRIFYGFDVGSKEWVCMGGAWVARNNWRVHVTPDSISGIVVVP
;
A
#
# COMPACT_ATOMS: atom_id res chain seq x y z
N MET A 1 -10.12 -27.14 10.90
CA MET A 1 -9.91 -25.68 10.82
C MET A 1 -11.20 -25.06 10.31
N SER A 2 -11.96 -24.37 11.16
CA SER A 2 -13.16 -23.65 10.76
C SER A 2 -12.77 -22.51 9.82
N GLN A 3 -12.97 -22.71 8.51
CA GLN A 3 -12.76 -21.65 7.52
C GLN A 3 -13.78 -20.54 7.81
N ILE A 4 -13.29 -19.41 8.32
CA ILE A 4 -14.09 -18.18 8.46
C ILE A 4 -14.51 -17.79 7.04
N ARG A 5 -15.80 -17.98 6.73
CA ARG A 5 -16.41 -17.40 5.53
C ARG A 5 -16.61 -15.92 5.84
N TYR A 6 -15.88 -15.05 5.14
CA TYR A 6 -16.04 -13.62 5.35
C TYR A 6 -17.36 -13.17 4.74
N SER A 7 -18.37 -12.92 5.59
CA SER A 7 -19.71 -12.49 5.16
C SER A 7 -20.01 -11.03 5.51
N SER A 8 -19.06 -10.28 6.08
CA SER A 8 -19.31 -8.93 6.56
C SER A 8 -18.42 -7.90 5.87
N GLU A 9 -19.04 -7.01 5.10
CA GLU A 9 -18.43 -5.83 4.47
C GLU A 9 -17.88 -4.79 5.47
N ARG A 10 -17.94 -5.09 6.77
CA ARG A 10 -17.67 -4.16 7.88
C ARG A 10 -16.45 -4.61 8.69
N LEU A 11 -15.48 -3.71 8.81
CA LEU A 11 -14.41 -3.83 9.79
C LEU A 11 -14.96 -3.63 11.21
N GLU A 12 -14.38 -4.32 12.18
CA GLU A 12 -14.60 -4.03 13.59
C GLU A 12 -13.70 -2.88 14.06
N PHE A 13 -14.08 -2.23 15.15
CA PHE A 13 -13.37 -1.07 15.71
C PHE A 13 -11.91 -1.41 16.04
N ARG A 14 -11.69 -2.59 16.65
CA ARG A 14 -10.35 -3.09 16.98
C ARG A 14 -9.41 -3.21 15.78
N HIS A 15 -9.92 -3.48 14.58
CA HIS A 15 -9.09 -3.57 13.37
C HIS A 15 -8.66 -2.18 12.89
N CYS A 16 -9.54 -1.19 13.03
CA CYS A 16 -9.20 0.21 12.72
C CYS A 16 -8.14 0.73 13.69
N GLU A 17 -8.29 0.46 14.99
CA GLU A 17 -7.29 0.84 16.00
C GLU A 17 -5.94 0.15 15.79
N ALA A 18 -5.94 -1.14 15.43
CA ALA A 18 -4.71 -1.86 15.12
C ALA A 18 -3.98 -1.25 13.93
N GLY A 19 -4.71 -0.87 12.88
CA GLY A 19 -4.14 -0.18 11.73
C GLY A 19 -3.63 1.22 12.06
N LEU A 20 -4.34 1.99 12.89
CA LEU A 20 -3.88 3.28 13.38
C LEU A 20 -2.57 3.16 14.18
N ARG A 21 -2.47 2.19 15.10
CA ARG A 21 -1.22 1.91 15.85
C ARG A 21 -0.06 1.57 14.91
N ALA A 22 -0.29 0.67 13.96
CA ALA A 22 0.73 0.32 12.97
C ALA A 22 1.16 1.52 12.13
N LEU A 23 0.24 2.41 11.78
CA LEU A 23 0.54 3.62 11.02
C LEU A 23 1.33 4.63 11.86
N SER A 24 0.98 4.82 13.13
CA SER A 24 1.74 5.66 14.06
C SER A 24 3.18 5.17 14.24
N GLU A 25 3.40 3.87 14.39
CA GLU A 25 4.76 3.33 14.47
C GLU A 25 5.50 3.47 13.12
N TRP A 26 4.81 3.17 12.01
CA TRP A 26 5.35 3.32 10.66
C TRP A 26 5.86 4.74 10.38
N LEU A 27 5.13 5.78 10.81
CA LEU A 27 5.56 7.18 10.68
C LEU A 27 6.96 7.43 11.24
N THR A 28 7.28 6.83 12.39
CA THR A 28 8.58 7.02 13.06
C THR A 28 9.73 6.28 12.39
N LEU A 29 9.41 5.33 11.50
CA LEU A 29 10.38 4.39 10.91
C LEU A 29 10.55 4.60 9.41
N PHE A 30 9.58 5.22 8.75
CA PHE A 30 9.62 5.43 7.31
C PHE A 30 10.76 6.38 6.93
N PRO A 31 11.56 6.08 5.89
CA PRO A 31 12.73 6.88 5.57
C PRO A 31 12.38 8.32 5.17
N HIS A 32 13.15 9.27 5.70
CA HIS A 32 12.93 10.69 5.48
C HIS A 32 13.32 11.13 4.05
N GLU A 33 12.53 12.02 3.45
CA GLU A 33 12.78 12.68 2.16
C GLU A 33 12.51 14.19 2.25
N PRO A 34 13.26 15.03 1.51
CA PRO A 34 13.09 16.49 1.51
C PRO A 34 11.85 16.98 0.74
N THR A 35 10.71 16.30 0.91
CA THR A 35 9.41 16.68 0.34
C THR A 35 8.77 17.83 1.11
N TRP A 36 7.73 18.46 0.55
CA TRP A 36 6.99 19.49 1.28
C TRP A 36 6.31 18.89 2.52
N ILE A 37 5.68 17.72 2.37
CA ILE A 37 4.89 17.10 3.45
C ILE A 37 5.74 16.74 4.67
N GLN A 38 6.93 16.17 4.47
CA GLN A 38 7.79 15.79 5.58
C GLN A 38 8.42 17.01 6.25
N ARG A 39 8.81 18.04 5.49
CA ARG A 39 9.37 19.27 6.05
C ARG A 39 8.37 20.06 6.89
N ASN A 40 7.10 20.07 6.49
CA ASN A 40 6.08 20.93 7.13
C ASN A 40 5.21 20.17 8.14
N LEU A 41 4.89 18.90 7.88
CA LEU A 41 3.99 18.11 8.73
C LEU A 41 4.67 16.93 9.42
N GLY A 42 5.93 16.61 9.08
CA GLY A 42 6.66 15.48 9.69
C GLY A 42 6.09 14.10 9.33
N ILE A 43 5.26 14.01 8.30
CA ILE A 43 4.64 12.75 7.83
C ILE A 43 5.00 12.47 6.37
N PRO A 44 5.06 11.21 5.94
CA PRO A 44 5.44 10.84 4.58
C PRO A 44 4.33 11.06 3.55
N THR A 45 3.06 11.15 3.95
CA THR A 45 1.93 11.32 3.02
C THR A 45 0.68 11.80 3.75
N LEU A 46 -0.23 12.47 3.03
CA LEU A 46 -1.57 12.83 3.54
C LEU A 46 -2.54 11.64 3.57
N ILE A 47 -2.28 10.60 2.76
CA ILE A 47 -3.14 9.44 2.64
C ILE A 47 -2.30 8.17 2.47
N ALA A 48 -2.51 7.21 3.35
CA ALA A 48 -1.85 5.92 3.34
C ALA A 48 -2.88 4.80 3.21
N ARG A 49 -2.44 3.62 2.75
CA ARG A 49 -3.26 2.42 2.68
C ARG A 49 -2.53 1.26 3.33
N ILE A 50 -3.25 0.47 4.11
CA ILE A 50 -2.78 -0.78 4.68
C ILE A 50 -3.41 -1.93 3.90
N ASP A 51 -2.57 -2.71 3.23
CA ASP A 51 -2.95 -3.99 2.63
C ASP A 51 -2.80 -5.07 3.71
N CYS A 52 -3.88 -5.79 3.99
CA CYS A 52 -3.96 -6.69 5.14
C CYS A 52 -4.95 -7.85 4.95
N THR A 53 -4.93 -8.77 5.91
CA THR A 53 -5.92 -9.83 6.10
C THR A 53 -6.30 -9.90 7.58
N ILE A 54 -7.29 -10.73 7.92
CA ILE A 54 -7.65 -11.04 9.31
C ILE A 54 -7.42 -12.53 9.55
N VAL A 55 -6.58 -12.85 10.53
CA VAL A 55 -6.27 -14.23 10.95
C VAL A 55 -6.54 -14.33 12.44
N ASP A 56 -7.38 -15.29 12.84
CA ASP A 56 -7.76 -15.51 14.25
C ASP A 56 -8.29 -14.24 14.95
N GLY A 57 -8.99 -13.39 14.19
CA GLY A 57 -9.55 -12.13 14.69
C GLY A 57 -8.55 -10.97 14.83
N GLU A 58 -7.30 -11.17 14.39
CA GLU A 58 -6.27 -10.14 14.39
C GLU A 58 -5.96 -9.61 12.99
N LEU A 59 -5.69 -8.31 12.91
CA LEU A 59 -5.21 -7.67 11.68
C LEU A 59 -3.77 -8.09 11.40
N LYS A 60 -3.54 -8.74 10.25
CA LYS A 60 -2.19 -9.08 9.78
C LYS A 60 -1.85 -8.23 8.56
N ILE A 61 -0.78 -7.44 8.69
CA ILE A 61 -0.39 -6.44 7.69
C ILE A 61 0.57 -7.05 6.65
N PHE A 62 0.23 -6.86 5.39
CA PHE A 62 1.11 -7.19 4.26
C PHE A 62 2.01 -6.02 3.90
N GLU A 63 1.46 -4.81 3.86
CA GLU A 63 2.15 -3.62 3.40
C GLU A 63 1.39 -2.36 3.85
N VAL A 64 2.15 -1.32 4.22
CA VAL A 64 1.71 0.07 4.27
C VAL A 64 2.20 0.74 2.98
N GLU A 65 1.28 1.33 2.23
CA GLU A 65 1.51 2.02 0.95
C GLU A 65 1.20 3.51 1.13
N GLU A 66 2.21 4.34 0.92
CA GLU A 66 2.18 5.78 1.14
C GLU A 66 1.72 6.58 -0.07
N ARG A 67 1.66 5.95 -1.25
CA ARG A 67 1.08 6.54 -2.46
C ARG A 67 -0.01 5.63 -3.03
N PRO A 68 -1.10 5.37 -2.29
CA PRO A 68 -2.04 4.34 -2.68
C PRO A 68 -2.80 4.71 -3.94
N ALA A 69 -2.92 3.75 -4.86
CA ALA A 69 -3.89 3.79 -5.95
C ALA A 69 -5.27 3.33 -5.45
N GLY A 70 -6.33 3.68 -6.19
CA GLY A 70 -7.70 3.28 -5.84
C GLY A 70 -8.45 4.30 -4.96
N ILE A 71 -7.90 5.50 -4.75
CA ILE A 71 -8.55 6.55 -3.95
C ILE A 71 -9.84 7.01 -4.64
N GLY A 72 -9.78 7.28 -5.94
CA GLY A 72 -10.91 7.75 -6.73
C GLY A 72 -12.02 6.72 -6.89
N ILE A 73 -11.66 5.45 -7.08
CA ILE A 73 -12.64 4.35 -7.12
C ILE A 73 -13.36 4.25 -5.77
N ASN A 74 -12.63 4.32 -4.65
CA ASN A 74 -13.24 4.30 -3.31
C ASN A 74 -14.09 5.55 -3.06
N TYR A 75 -13.63 6.72 -3.49
CA TYR A 75 -14.39 7.95 -3.44
C TYR A 75 -15.72 7.83 -4.19
N GLN A 76 -15.74 7.19 -5.36
CA GLN A 76 -16.97 6.96 -6.11
C GLN A 76 -17.88 5.87 -5.51
N ALA A 77 -17.32 4.75 -5.09
CA ALA A 77 -18.09 3.57 -4.72
C ALA A 77 -18.50 3.51 -3.23
N ASN A 78 -17.78 4.19 -2.33
CA ASN A 78 -17.96 4.10 -0.89
C ASN A 78 -18.37 5.48 -0.30
N PRO A 79 -19.67 5.70 -0.01
CA PRO A 79 -20.16 6.98 0.50
C PRO A 79 -19.52 7.41 1.83
N GLN A 80 -19.23 6.46 2.73
CA GLN A 80 -18.57 6.74 4.00
C GLN A 80 -17.13 7.21 3.78
N PHE A 81 -16.39 6.56 2.89
CA PHE A 81 -15.05 6.96 2.49
C PHE A 81 -15.06 8.37 1.89
N ARG A 82 -15.99 8.64 0.96
CA ARG A 82 -16.15 9.96 0.32
C ARG A 82 -16.32 11.07 1.35
N SER A 83 -17.28 10.91 2.25
CA SER A 83 -17.59 11.91 3.27
C SER A 83 -16.39 12.20 4.19
N LYS A 84 -15.65 11.17 4.58
CA LYS A 84 -14.41 11.32 5.37
C LYS A 84 -13.32 12.02 4.58
N LEU A 85 -13.09 11.65 3.32
CA LEU A 85 -12.10 12.29 2.48
C LEU A 85 -12.42 13.78 2.24
N GLU A 86 -13.69 14.11 1.94
CA GLU A 86 -14.13 15.51 1.78
C GLU A 86 -13.92 16.33 3.05
N THR A 87 -14.11 15.73 4.23
CA THR A 87 -13.85 16.39 5.51
C THR A 87 -12.36 16.64 5.70
N LEU A 88 -11.52 15.63 5.47
CA LEU A 88 -10.06 15.74 5.59
C LEU A 88 -9.48 16.77 4.61
N ARG A 89 -9.97 16.79 3.37
CA ARG A 89 -9.52 17.74 2.33
C ARG A 89 -9.72 19.20 2.71
N LYS A 90 -10.65 19.52 3.63
CA LYS A 90 -10.81 20.88 4.15
C LYS A 90 -9.64 21.32 5.04
N THR A 91 -8.90 20.36 5.61
CA THR A 91 -7.72 20.60 6.45
C THR A 91 -6.42 20.52 5.66
N TRP A 92 -6.45 19.88 4.49
CA TRP A 92 -5.26 19.69 3.65
C TRP A 92 -4.88 20.99 2.94
N PRO A 93 -3.59 21.21 2.67
CA PRO A 93 -3.20 22.28 1.77
C PRO A 93 -3.75 21.98 0.37
N SER A 94 -3.98 23.02 -0.44
CA SER A 94 -4.39 22.82 -1.83
C SER A 94 -3.24 22.17 -2.62
N PHE A 95 -3.56 21.11 -3.37
CA PHE A 95 -2.62 20.44 -4.26
C PHE A 95 -3.33 19.83 -5.47
N GLY A 96 -2.62 19.71 -6.58
CA GLY A 96 -3.07 18.93 -7.74
C GLY A 96 -2.39 17.56 -7.81
N VAL A 97 -2.87 16.67 -8.67
CA VAL A 97 -2.24 15.37 -8.92
C VAL A 97 -1.44 15.41 -10.22
N LEU A 98 -0.12 15.27 -10.14
CA LEU A 98 0.74 15.21 -11.32
C LEU A 98 1.03 13.75 -11.68
N VAL A 99 0.49 13.31 -12.82
CA VAL A 99 0.52 11.90 -13.22
C VAL A 99 1.57 11.64 -14.27
N SER A 100 2.46 10.65 -14.07
CA SER A 100 3.46 10.28 -15.09
C SER A 100 2.81 10.10 -16.46
N PRO A 101 3.37 10.66 -17.55
CA PRO A 101 2.89 10.40 -18.90
C PRO A 101 2.95 8.91 -19.29
N LYS A 102 3.80 8.12 -18.61
CA LYS A 102 3.90 6.66 -18.81
C LYS A 102 2.76 5.88 -18.17
N ARG A 103 1.88 6.53 -17.40
CA ARG A 103 0.79 5.88 -16.68
C ARG A 103 -0.51 5.99 -17.46
N GLU A 104 -0.89 4.89 -18.10
CA GLU A 104 -2.09 4.81 -18.94
C GLU A 104 -3.40 4.87 -18.14
N VAL A 105 -3.40 4.34 -16.91
CA VAL A 105 -4.60 4.23 -16.08
C VAL A 105 -4.35 4.81 -14.69
N ASN A 106 -5.21 5.73 -14.29
CA ASN A 106 -5.30 6.25 -12.93
C ASN A 106 -6.75 6.61 -12.62
N ASP A 107 -7.10 6.65 -11.34
CA ASP A 107 -8.43 7.04 -10.86
C ASP A 107 -8.39 8.40 -10.16
N ASP A 108 -7.29 9.15 -10.29
CA ASP A 108 -7.06 10.34 -9.48
C ASP A 108 -7.99 11.50 -9.84
N TYR A 109 -8.38 11.60 -11.12
CA TYR A 109 -9.36 12.57 -11.63
C TYR A 109 -10.75 12.46 -10.98
N LEU A 110 -11.04 11.36 -10.28
CA LEU A 110 -12.32 11.16 -9.61
C LEU A 110 -12.40 11.83 -8.24
N TRP A 111 -11.28 12.19 -7.63
CA TRP A 111 -11.23 12.72 -6.27
C TRP A 111 -10.43 14.02 -6.13
N ASN A 112 -9.56 14.34 -7.10
CA ASN A 112 -8.80 15.58 -7.08
C ASN A 112 -8.44 16.05 -8.51
N ASP A 113 -8.08 17.32 -8.63
CA ASP A 113 -7.72 17.90 -9.92
C ASP A 113 -6.39 17.33 -10.43
N THR A 114 -6.41 16.76 -11.64
CA THR A 114 -5.20 16.29 -12.31
C THR A 114 -4.51 17.44 -13.03
N VAL A 115 -3.22 17.62 -12.77
CA VAL A 115 -2.39 18.64 -13.39
C VAL A 115 -1.88 18.14 -14.72
N VAL A 116 -2.09 18.94 -15.77
CA VAL A 116 -1.60 18.65 -17.13
C VAL A 116 -0.13 19.05 -17.23
N TRP A 117 0.68 18.19 -17.83
CA TRP A 117 2.06 18.50 -18.18
C TRP A 117 2.14 19.67 -19.16
N ASN A 118 2.83 20.75 -18.77
CA ASN A 118 3.19 21.83 -19.67
C ASN A 118 4.56 22.43 -19.27
N ASP A 119 5.19 23.13 -20.22
CA ASP A 119 6.53 23.69 -20.03
C ASP A 119 6.60 24.72 -18.89
N SER A 120 5.48 25.37 -18.56
CA SER A 120 5.36 26.31 -17.44
C SER A 120 5.34 25.62 -16.07
N LEU A 121 4.90 24.36 -15.98
CA LEU A 121 4.97 23.55 -14.75
C LEU A 121 6.41 23.13 -14.42
N VAL A 122 7.20 22.84 -15.47
CA VAL A 122 8.59 22.37 -15.37
C VAL A 122 9.52 23.55 -15.09
N SER A 123 9.36 24.65 -15.83
CA SER A 123 10.21 25.84 -15.67
C SER A 123 10.00 26.58 -14.35
N HIS A 124 8.91 26.31 -13.64
CA HIS A 124 8.64 26.91 -12.35
C HIS A 124 8.01 25.89 -11.42
N GLY A 125 8.74 25.39 -10.41
CA GLY A 125 8.15 24.83 -9.19
C GLY A 125 7.32 25.88 -8.44
N ASN A 126 6.30 26.42 -9.09
CA ASN A 126 5.62 27.69 -8.85
C ASN A 126 4.65 27.53 -7.68
N GLY A 127 5.20 27.32 -6.49
CA GLY A 127 4.50 27.36 -5.20
C GLY A 127 3.37 26.35 -4.98
N SER A 128 2.94 25.63 -6.01
CA SER A 128 1.77 24.76 -5.98
C SER A 128 2.20 23.36 -5.57
N LEU A 129 1.53 22.82 -4.57
CA LEU A 129 1.82 21.49 -4.07
C LEU A 129 1.25 20.43 -5.01
N VAL A 130 1.91 19.26 -5.04
CA VAL A 130 1.52 18.18 -5.95
C VAL A 130 1.56 16.80 -5.30
N PHE A 131 0.56 15.97 -5.60
CA PHE A 131 0.59 14.54 -5.33
C PHE A 131 1.19 13.84 -6.55
N LEU A 132 2.40 13.27 -6.42
CA LEU A 132 3.14 12.75 -7.56
C LEU A 132 2.80 11.28 -7.84
N ARG A 133 2.42 10.97 -9.09
CA ARG A 133 2.22 9.59 -9.58
C ARG A 133 3.30 9.18 -10.59
N GLY A 134 4.57 9.36 -10.23
CA GLY A 134 5.73 8.82 -10.95
C GLY A 134 6.46 7.71 -10.19
N GLU A 135 7.23 6.89 -10.91
CA GLU A 135 8.21 5.96 -10.34
C GLU A 135 9.49 6.70 -9.90
N PRO A 136 10.19 6.23 -8.86
CA PRO A 136 11.38 6.91 -8.32
C PRO A 136 12.52 7.17 -9.31
N ASP A 137 12.59 6.37 -10.37
CA ASP A 137 13.62 6.40 -11.41
C ASP A 137 13.29 7.39 -12.56
N GLU A 138 12.11 7.98 -12.57
CA GLU A 138 11.76 9.01 -13.55
C GLU A 138 12.49 10.33 -13.24
N SER A 139 13.18 10.90 -14.23
CA SER A 139 14.05 12.08 -14.02
C SER A 139 13.33 13.28 -13.43
N TRP A 140 12.10 13.54 -13.87
CA TRP A 140 11.26 14.65 -13.42
C TRP A 140 10.82 14.51 -11.95
N VAL A 141 10.78 13.31 -11.39
CA VAL A 141 10.31 13.08 -10.01
C VAL A 141 11.16 13.86 -9.01
N ARG A 142 12.47 13.93 -9.24
CA ARG A 142 13.40 14.66 -8.37
C ARG A 142 13.17 16.16 -8.41
N GLU A 143 12.80 16.69 -9.56
CA GLU A 143 12.52 18.11 -9.76
C GLU A 143 11.30 18.57 -8.96
N PHE A 144 10.24 17.77 -8.94
CA PHE A 144 9.00 18.06 -8.21
C PHE A 144 8.99 17.52 -6.77
N GLN A 145 10.04 16.81 -6.32
CA GLN A 145 10.11 16.28 -4.96
C GLN A 145 9.89 17.37 -3.88
N PRO A 146 10.50 18.57 -3.96
CA PRO A 146 10.37 19.58 -2.91
C PRO A 146 8.95 20.11 -2.69
N CYS A 147 8.07 20.03 -3.70
CA CYS A 147 6.66 20.46 -3.62
C CYS A 147 5.68 19.29 -3.42
N SER A 148 6.17 18.06 -3.22
CA SER A 148 5.29 16.91 -3.11
C SER A 148 4.60 16.79 -1.74
N VAL A 149 3.30 16.43 -1.77
CA VAL A 149 2.50 16.09 -0.59
C VAL A 149 2.59 14.62 -0.18
N SER A 150 3.53 13.88 -0.78
CA SER A 150 3.81 12.46 -0.51
C SER A 150 5.30 12.18 -0.72
N SER A 151 5.85 11.14 -0.09
CA SER A 151 7.18 10.61 -0.40
C SER A 151 7.24 10.08 -1.82
N VAL A 152 8.39 10.23 -2.47
CA VAL A 152 8.50 9.96 -3.91
C VAL A 152 9.63 8.99 -4.23
N LEU A 153 10.81 9.20 -3.66
CA LEU A 153 12.01 8.41 -3.93
C LEU A 153 12.00 7.06 -3.20
N ASN A 154 11.54 7.05 -1.96
CA ASN A 154 11.38 5.88 -1.10
C ASN A 154 10.05 5.16 -1.38
N LYS A 155 9.45 5.39 -2.54
CA LYS A 155 8.17 4.77 -2.87
C LYS A 155 8.29 3.25 -2.91
N GLY A 156 7.43 2.57 -2.16
CA GLY A 156 7.43 1.12 -2.05
C GLY A 156 8.62 0.56 -1.27
N ASP A 157 9.39 1.41 -0.58
CA ASP A 157 10.42 1.00 0.38
C ASP A 157 9.77 0.25 1.55
N LYS A 158 10.30 -0.93 1.85
CA LYS A 158 9.76 -1.85 2.89
C LYS A 158 10.70 -1.98 4.10
N SER A 159 11.71 -1.13 4.23
CA SER A 159 12.66 -1.19 5.35
C SER A 159 11.99 -1.02 6.72
N TYR A 160 10.90 -0.26 6.79
CA TYR A 160 10.12 -0.07 8.02
C TYR A 160 9.65 -1.39 8.63
N GLY A 161 9.28 -2.38 7.82
CA GLY A 161 8.67 -3.60 8.34
C GLY A 161 9.65 -4.54 9.02
N VAL A 162 10.96 -4.35 8.84
CA VAL A 162 11.97 -5.04 9.66
C VAL A 162 11.88 -4.57 11.11
N LYS A 163 11.82 -3.25 11.31
CA LYS A 163 11.76 -2.63 12.64
C LYS A 163 10.40 -2.84 13.32
N LEU A 164 9.31 -2.91 12.55
CA LEU A 164 7.98 -3.27 13.05
C LEU A 164 7.79 -4.78 13.29
N GLY A 165 8.78 -5.61 12.97
CA GLY A 165 8.67 -7.08 13.09
C GLY A 165 7.69 -7.72 12.10
N PHE A 166 7.34 -7.04 11.01
CA PHE A 166 6.45 -7.57 9.97
C PHE A 166 7.16 -8.58 9.07
N TRP A 167 8.47 -8.45 8.89
CA TRP A 167 9.31 -9.34 8.09
C TRP A 167 10.77 -9.29 8.53
N ALA A 168 11.53 -10.34 8.20
CA ALA A 168 12.97 -10.39 8.37
C ALA A 168 13.69 -10.08 7.05
N LYS A 169 14.89 -9.52 7.14
CA LYS A 169 15.81 -9.38 6.00
C LYS A 169 16.53 -10.71 5.76
N VAL A 170 16.67 -11.11 4.50
CA VAL A 170 17.32 -12.35 4.10
C VAL A 170 18.18 -12.15 2.85
N THR A 171 19.26 -12.92 2.75
CA THR A 171 20.21 -12.95 1.62
C THR A 171 20.28 -14.37 1.03
N PRO A 172 20.98 -14.59 -0.10
CA PRO A 172 21.21 -15.93 -0.65
C PRO A 172 21.80 -16.94 0.35
N ASP A 173 22.61 -16.48 1.31
CA ASP A 173 23.26 -17.34 2.29
C ASP A 173 22.26 -17.96 3.28
N ASP A 174 21.13 -17.29 3.52
CA ASP A 174 20.06 -17.74 4.42
C ASP A 174 19.12 -18.79 3.77
N PHE A 175 19.28 -19.08 2.47
CA PHE A 175 18.27 -19.81 1.68
C PHE A 175 17.93 -21.21 2.23
N GLU A 176 18.93 -21.94 2.74
CA GLU A 176 18.71 -23.26 3.30
C GLU A 176 17.98 -23.22 4.65
N ASP A 177 18.09 -22.11 5.39
CA ASP A 177 17.44 -21.89 6.68
C ASP A 177 16.02 -21.31 6.55
N PHE A 178 15.53 -21.09 5.33
CA PHE A 178 14.17 -20.64 5.11
C PHE A 178 13.17 -21.65 5.68
N PRO A 179 11.99 -21.19 6.11
CA PRO A 179 11.06 -22.04 6.83
C PRO A 179 10.22 -22.91 5.88
N TRP A 180 10.88 -23.78 5.11
CA TRP A 180 10.29 -24.57 4.02
C TRP A 180 9.13 -25.48 4.43
N ALA A 181 9.06 -25.86 5.71
CA ALA A 181 7.98 -26.65 6.29
C ALA A 181 6.68 -25.84 6.56
N ARG A 182 6.72 -24.51 6.46
CA ARG A 182 5.57 -23.61 6.61
C ARG A 182 5.49 -22.61 5.45
N GLY A 183 4.33 -21.97 5.31
CA GLY A 183 4.15 -20.93 4.29
C GLY A 183 4.94 -19.66 4.61
N PHE A 184 5.51 -19.03 3.58
CA PHE A 184 6.13 -17.70 3.68
C PHE A 184 6.00 -16.89 2.38
N VAL A 185 6.22 -15.59 2.49
CA VAL A 185 6.24 -14.64 1.38
C VAL A 185 7.60 -13.96 1.31
N LEU A 186 8.23 -13.99 0.15
CA LEU A 186 9.45 -13.24 -0.14
C LEU A 186 9.09 -12.00 -0.96
N LYS A 187 9.58 -10.83 -0.55
CA LYS A 187 9.27 -9.53 -1.17
C LYS A 187 10.57 -8.79 -1.50
N PRO A 188 10.63 -8.00 -2.58
CA PRO A 188 11.79 -7.16 -2.84
C PRO A 188 11.91 -6.05 -1.77
N VAL A 189 13.13 -5.53 -1.58
CA VAL A 189 13.38 -4.40 -0.66
C VAL A 189 12.55 -3.18 -1.02
N GLN A 190 12.44 -2.90 -2.32
CA GLN A 190 11.59 -1.85 -2.88
C GLN A 190 10.78 -2.41 -4.05
N GLY A 191 9.48 -2.08 -4.11
CA GLY A 191 8.62 -2.52 -5.20
C GLY A 191 7.14 -2.27 -4.92
N SER A 192 6.29 -2.49 -5.93
CA SER A 192 4.83 -2.33 -5.80
C SER A 192 4.09 -3.33 -6.71
N LYS A 193 2.77 -3.40 -6.59
CA LYS A 193 1.90 -4.21 -7.47
C LYS A 193 2.30 -5.69 -7.53
N VAL A 194 2.70 -6.25 -6.39
CA VAL A 194 3.16 -7.65 -6.22
C VAL A 194 4.31 -8.08 -7.16
N ARG A 195 5.01 -7.14 -7.81
CA ARG A 195 6.17 -7.43 -8.67
C ARG A 195 7.32 -7.95 -7.82
N GLY A 196 7.94 -9.05 -8.23
CA GLY A 196 9.01 -9.70 -7.47
C GLY A 196 8.56 -10.35 -6.15
N VAL A 197 7.25 -10.48 -5.91
CA VAL A 197 6.73 -11.19 -4.74
C VAL A 197 6.63 -12.68 -5.04
N HIS A 198 7.22 -13.50 -4.18
CA HIS A 198 7.18 -14.95 -4.24
C HIS A 198 6.45 -15.51 -3.03
N ILE A 199 5.59 -16.49 -3.23
CA ILE A 199 4.82 -17.15 -2.17
C ILE A 199 5.23 -18.61 -2.17
N TRP A 200 5.69 -19.13 -1.03
CA TRP A 200 5.93 -20.55 -0.82
C TRP A 200 4.92 -21.08 0.19
N ASP A 201 4.42 -22.29 -0.03
CA ASP A 201 3.76 -23.09 0.98
C ASP A 201 3.85 -24.58 0.57
N PRO A 202 3.99 -25.52 1.53
CA PRO A 202 4.13 -26.95 1.24
C PRO A 202 2.91 -27.59 0.57
N ALA A 203 1.69 -27.08 0.78
CA ALA A 203 0.46 -27.68 0.27
C ALA A 203 0.25 -27.52 -1.26
N LYS A 204 1.13 -26.78 -1.93
CA LYS A 204 1.09 -26.28 -3.32
C LYS A 204 -0.21 -25.53 -3.71
N GLY A 205 -0.08 -24.49 -4.56
CA GLY A 205 -1.22 -23.67 -4.97
C GLY A 205 -0.94 -22.74 -6.14
N LYS A 206 -2.00 -22.26 -6.80
CA LYS A 206 -1.88 -21.33 -7.95
C LYS A 206 -1.29 -19.99 -7.51
N GLY A 207 -0.21 -19.57 -8.17
CA GLY A 207 0.51 -18.32 -7.86
C GLY A 207 1.68 -18.49 -6.90
N TRP A 208 1.93 -19.72 -6.45
CA TRP A 208 3.09 -20.05 -5.62
C TRP A 208 4.33 -20.22 -6.47
N SER A 209 5.47 -19.95 -5.84
CA SER A 209 6.78 -20.08 -6.44
C SER A 209 7.43 -21.39 -6.01
N THR A 210 8.27 -21.95 -6.89
CA THR A 210 9.11 -23.09 -6.54
C THR A 210 10.36 -22.65 -5.78
N ARG A 211 11.01 -23.58 -5.07
CA ARG A 211 12.32 -23.32 -4.43
C ARG A 211 13.32 -22.69 -5.41
N SER A 212 13.42 -23.24 -6.62
CA SER A 212 14.34 -22.75 -7.66
C SER A 212 13.98 -21.36 -8.20
N GLN A 213 12.70 -20.99 -8.22
CA GLN A 213 12.29 -19.62 -8.55
C GLN A 213 12.68 -18.65 -7.46
N ILE A 214 12.50 -19.04 -6.19
CA ILE A 214 12.87 -18.22 -5.02
C ILE A 214 14.39 -18.01 -4.99
N LEU A 215 15.19 -19.07 -5.16
CA LEU A 215 16.64 -18.96 -5.17
C LEU A 215 17.15 -18.01 -6.26
N ARG A 216 16.62 -18.14 -7.50
CA ARG A 216 17.01 -17.27 -8.61
C ARG A 216 16.69 -15.80 -8.34
N GLU A 217 15.51 -15.52 -7.80
CA GLU A 217 15.13 -14.14 -7.48
C GLU A 217 16.03 -13.57 -6.37
N LEU A 218 16.28 -14.36 -5.32
CA LEU A 218 17.12 -13.96 -4.19
C LEU A 218 18.57 -13.71 -4.62
N GLN A 219 19.14 -14.57 -5.47
CA GLN A 219 20.46 -14.38 -6.07
C GLN A 219 20.51 -13.15 -6.97
N SER A 220 19.48 -12.91 -7.78
CA SER A 220 19.41 -11.74 -8.66
C SER A 220 19.32 -10.42 -7.90
N ARG A 221 18.68 -10.41 -6.72
CA ARG A 221 18.46 -9.18 -5.93
C ARG A 221 19.50 -8.98 -4.84
N GLY A 222 20.18 -10.03 -4.40
CA GLY A 222 21.10 -10.03 -3.27
C GLY A 222 20.42 -9.92 -1.91
N GLU A 223 19.27 -9.25 -1.83
CA GLU A 223 18.54 -9.02 -0.58
C GLU A 223 17.03 -8.95 -0.82
N MET A 224 16.28 -9.57 0.08
CA MET A 224 14.81 -9.55 0.08
C MET A 224 14.26 -9.58 1.52
N TYR A 225 12.94 -9.44 1.65
CA TYR A 225 12.22 -9.54 2.91
C TYR A 225 11.37 -10.80 2.99
N LEU A 226 11.55 -11.57 4.06
CA LEU A 226 10.81 -12.80 4.36
C LEU A 226 9.73 -12.51 5.41
N GLN A 227 8.47 -12.68 5.01
CA GLN A 227 7.30 -12.53 5.87
C GLN A 227 6.63 -13.90 6.10
N PRO A 228 6.18 -14.24 7.31
CA PRO A 228 5.29 -15.39 7.53
C PRO A 228 4.05 -15.32 6.64
N LEU A 229 3.61 -16.44 6.06
CA LEU A 229 2.40 -16.42 5.22
C LEU A 229 1.15 -16.21 6.09
N TYR A 230 0.51 -15.05 5.95
CA TYR A 230 -0.83 -14.83 6.46
C TYR A 230 -1.84 -15.17 5.37
N SER A 231 -2.71 -16.14 5.63
CA SER A 231 -3.72 -16.54 4.65
C SER A 231 -4.69 -15.40 4.37
N PRO A 232 -4.97 -15.09 3.09
CA PRO A 232 -6.07 -14.22 2.72
C PRO A 232 -7.39 -14.77 3.25
N LEU A 233 -8.37 -13.88 3.43
CA LEU A 233 -9.75 -14.25 3.66
C LEU A 233 -10.30 -15.04 2.48
N ARG A 234 -11.43 -15.73 2.67
CA ARG A 234 -12.15 -16.39 1.58
C ARG A 234 -13.58 -15.86 1.48
N ASP A 235 -13.99 -15.54 0.26
CA ASP A 235 -15.39 -15.24 -0.03
C ASP A 235 -16.23 -16.52 -0.11
N ILE A 236 -17.53 -16.37 -0.39
CA ILE A 236 -18.47 -17.48 -0.55
C ILE A 236 -18.13 -18.42 -1.71
N ASN A 237 -17.39 -17.93 -2.72
CA ASN A 237 -16.94 -18.70 -3.88
C ASN A 237 -15.55 -19.30 -3.68
N GLY A 238 -14.94 -19.13 -2.50
CA GLY A 238 -13.60 -19.60 -2.17
C GLY A 238 -12.46 -18.76 -2.76
N TRP A 239 -12.76 -17.61 -3.37
CA TRP A 239 -11.76 -16.67 -3.88
C TRP A 239 -10.98 -16.05 -2.72
N LEU A 240 -9.70 -15.76 -2.96
CA LEU A 240 -8.82 -15.18 -1.96
C LEU A 240 -9.05 -13.68 -1.90
N VAL A 241 -9.28 -13.18 -0.69
CA VAL A 241 -9.65 -11.78 -0.43
C VAL A 241 -8.63 -11.12 0.47
N ILE A 242 -8.15 -9.94 0.07
CA ILE A 242 -7.37 -9.05 0.93
C ILE A 242 -8.16 -7.77 1.19
N LEU A 243 -7.90 -7.14 2.32
CA LEU A 243 -8.46 -5.85 2.71
C LEU A 243 -7.45 -4.75 2.39
N ARG A 244 -7.96 -3.63 1.89
CA ARG A 244 -7.21 -2.42 1.56
C ARG A 244 -7.83 -1.24 2.28
N ILE A 245 -7.30 -0.94 3.46
CA ILE A 245 -7.87 0.04 4.38
C ILE A 245 -7.09 1.35 4.23
N PHE A 246 -7.78 2.45 3.97
CA PHE A 246 -7.18 3.76 3.81
C PHE A 246 -7.30 4.58 5.09
N TYR A 247 -6.25 5.36 5.33
CA TYR A 247 -6.13 6.29 6.42
C TYR A 247 -5.76 7.64 5.84
N GLY A 248 -6.46 8.69 6.23
CA GLY A 248 -6.14 10.06 5.84
C GLY A 248 -5.75 10.87 7.07
N PHE A 249 -4.75 11.72 6.92
CA PHE A 249 -4.22 12.52 8.02
C PHE A 249 -5.00 13.83 8.14
N ASP A 250 -5.60 14.10 9.30
CA ASP A 250 -6.21 15.39 9.59
C ASP A 250 -5.11 16.37 10.03
N VAL A 251 -4.88 17.42 9.23
CA VAL A 251 -3.81 18.40 9.51
C VAL A 251 -4.14 19.27 10.72
N GLY A 252 -5.43 19.50 10.98
CA GLY A 252 -5.91 20.32 12.10
C GLY A 252 -5.70 19.61 13.44
N SER A 253 -6.16 18.36 13.55
CA SER A 253 -6.00 17.57 14.79
C SER A 253 -4.64 16.87 14.90
N LYS A 254 -3.91 16.72 13.78
CA LYS A 254 -2.69 15.92 13.64
C LYS A 254 -2.91 14.42 13.91
N GLU A 255 -4.09 13.92 13.59
CA GLU A 255 -4.46 12.53 13.79
C GLU A 255 -4.77 11.81 12.48
N TRP A 256 -4.58 10.50 12.46
CA TRP A 256 -5.00 9.66 11.35
C TRP A 256 -6.45 9.22 11.51
N VAL A 257 -7.22 9.33 10.43
CA VAL A 257 -8.62 8.93 10.38
C VAL A 257 -8.76 7.70 9.49
N CYS A 258 -9.30 6.61 10.05
CA CYS A 258 -9.65 5.42 9.27
C CYS A 258 -10.86 5.72 8.37
N MET A 259 -10.67 5.62 7.06
CA MET A 259 -11.69 5.98 6.06
C MET A 259 -12.49 4.77 5.55
N GLY A 260 -12.11 3.56 5.96
CA GLY A 260 -12.55 2.33 5.32
C GLY A 260 -11.75 2.07 4.05
N GLY A 261 -12.35 1.51 3.02
CA GLY A 261 -11.66 1.26 1.76
C GLY A 261 -12.33 0.20 0.93
N ALA A 262 -11.53 -0.76 0.44
CA ALA A 262 -12.00 -1.82 -0.43
C ALA A 262 -11.45 -3.18 -0.02
N TRP A 263 -12.20 -4.23 -0.35
CA TRP A 263 -11.67 -5.59 -0.40
C TRP A 263 -11.41 -5.94 -1.86
N VAL A 264 -10.40 -6.77 -2.11
CA VAL A 264 -10.03 -7.25 -3.44
C VAL A 264 -10.00 -8.76 -3.41
N ALA A 265 -10.82 -9.39 -4.26
CA ALA A 265 -10.92 -10.83 -4.41
C ALA A 265 -10.28 -11.28 -5.73
N ARG A 266 -9.54 -12.40 -5.69
CA ARG A 266 -8.97 -13.02 -6.88
C ARG A 266 -8.81 -14.53 -6.69
N ASN A 267 -9.00 -15.29 -7.75
CA ASN A 267 -8.67 -16.73 -7.77
C ASN A 267 -7.16 -16.98 -8.05
N ASN A 268 -6.31 -16.33 -7.25
CA ASN A 268 -4.84 -16.42 -7.30
C ASN A 268 -4.26 -15.92 -5.97
N TRP A 269 -3.24 -16.58 -5.42
CA TRP A 269 -2.61 -16.17 -4.16
C TRP A 269 -1.90 -14.81 -4.22
N ARG A 270 -1.51 -14.35 -5.41
CA ARG A 270 -1.03 -12.98 -5.63
C ARG A 270 -2.22 -12.04 -5.84
N VAL A 271 -2.95 -11.81 -4.76
CA VAL A 271 -4.14 -10.94 -4.75
C VAL A 271 -3.71 -9.48 -4.88
N HIS A 272 -4.13 -8.85 -5.97
CA HIS A 272 -4.03 -7.41 -6.22
C HIS A 272 -5.05 -7.03 -7.29
N VAL A 273 -5.28 -5.72 -7.47
CA VAL A 273 -6.19 -5.24 -8.51
C VAL A 273 -5.59 -5.51 -9.89
N THR A 274 -6.32 -6.31 -10.67
CA THR A 274 -6.05 -6.70 -12.05
C THR A 274 -7.39 -6.85 -12.79
N PRO A 275 -7.41 -6.94 -14.14
CA PRO A 275 -8.65 -7.12 -14.89
C PRO A 275 -9.49 -8.34 -14.47
N ASP A 276 -8.86 -9.39 -13.93
CA ASP A 276 -9.51 -10.61 -13.41
C ASP A 276 -9.86 -10.56 -11.91
N SER A 277 -9.74 -9.40 -11.27
CA SER A 277 -10.08 -9.22 -9.85
C SER A 277 -11.50 -8.66 -9.68
N ILE A 278 -12.13 -9.00 -8.56
CA ILE A 278 -13.37 -8.37 -8.10
C ILE A 278 -13.02 -7.49 -6.91
N SER A 279 -13.63 -6.31 -6.84
CA SER A 279 -13.48 -5.42 -5.69
C SER A 279 -14.84 -5.03 -5.14
N GLY A 280 -14.92 -4.85 -3.83
CA GLY A 280 -16.09 -4.28 -3.17
C GLY A 280 -15.65 -3.37 -2.02
N ILE A 281 -16.63 -2.78 -1.36
CA ILE A 281 -16.36 -1.76 -0.33
C ILE A 281 -16.07 -2.39 1.03
N VAL A 282 -15.23 -1.71 1.79
CA VAL A 282 -15.00 -1.96 3.21
C VAL A 282 -15.48 -0.72 3.95
N VAL A 283 -16.52 -0.91 4.76
CA VAL A 283 -17.04 0.12 5.65
C VAL A 283 -16.45 -0.06 7.05
N VAL A 284 -16.35 1.05 7.78
CA VAL A 284 -15.85 1.07 9.16
C VAL A 284 -16.98 1.40 10.13
N PRO A 285 -16.86 1.02 11.42
CA PRO A 285 -17.89 1.20 12.42
C PRO A 285 -18.42 2.62 12.52
#